data_AF-A0A809RFS5-F1
#
_entry.id   AF-A0A809RFS5-F1
#
_cell.length_a   1.000
_cell.length_b   1.000
_cell.length_c   1.000
_cell.angle_alpha   90.00
_cell.angle_beta   90.00
_cell.angle_gamma   90.00
#
_symmetry.space_group_name_H-M   'P 1'
#
loop_
_entity.id
_entity.type
_entity.pdbx_description
1 polymer ?
#
loop_
_entity_poly.entity_id
_entity_poly.type
_entity_poly.pdbx_seq_one_letter_code
_entity_poly.pdbx_strand_id
1 'polypeptide(L)'
;MYVAVDRQMHIVNWNSRKDRRNIQLNAIGTADIKTGYVFGMHLNFDETINPDQLKLLAKEAGDYNLTQPFRKYARFWLKPDYAAALIKGSSTAKRRITRALQIARGADTLTAEIMGEYEAAKDRDDIEDSDEKNSNIMLPTNGVQVREQYTMQAHFLLMAKMLANAPKVRFFLDQDSGFRAAFLAAFHDRVTARTADAWYVKVLKEATIDEKDQAIAASLRVFRAVKAANPGLTDFEIKVLMTKAEMQRAVSLGYPDDWWLVHPLPNKSEPAKHICWLTNISTYSDDHAARLYLKASLHPIDRFFMLVRRRLSFAERAYGSANQAGRKWYGYNAYRPDNLAKLLDIFRVFYNYSLKGSDGKTPAMKLGLARGPVAPEDILYFEPLTSTRKPRTKRPADIDKHSDWVADDKTLPPWAF
;
A
#
# COMPACT_ATOMS: atom_id res chain seq x y z
N MET A 1 6.51 17.43 -1.51
CA MET A 1 5.93 16.33 -0.70
C MET A 1 6.13 15.02 -1.44
N TYR A 2 6.38 13.92 -0.72
CA TYR A 2 6.57 12.60 -1.30
C TYR A 2 5.58 11.66 -0.63
N VAL A 3 4.78 10.94 -1.39
CA VAL A 3 3.73 10.07 -0.84
C VAL A 3 3.80 8.69 -1.48
N ALA A 4 3.52 7.66 -0.68
CA ALA A 4 3.33 6.29 -1.14
C ALA A 4 1.84 5.96 -1.17
N VAL A 5 1.40 5.30 -2.25
CA VAL A 5 0.02 4.83 -2.42
C VAL A 5 0.05 3.34 -2.69
N ASP A 6 -0.72 2.60 -1.92
CA ASP A 6 -0.95 1.17 -2.13
C ASP A 6 -2.38 0.83 -1.70
N ARG A 7 -2.80 -0.40 -1.96
CA ARG A 7 -4.08 -0.96 -1.55
C ARG A 7 -3.92 -2.17 -0.65
N GLN A 8 -4.91 -2.35 0.22
CA GLN A 8 -5.03 -3.50 1.09
C GLN A 8 -6.38 -4.17 0.88
N MET A 9 -6.35 -5.47 0.59
CA MET A 9 -7.55 -6.31 0.58
C MET A 9 -7.92 -6.72 2.01
N HIS A 10 -9.22 -6.68 2.28
CA HIS A 10 -9.87 -7.07 3.52
C HIS A 10 -10.97 -8.11 3.25
N ILE A 11 -11.08 -9.09 4.14
CA ILE A 11 -12.12 -10.12 4.10
C ILE A 11 -13.10 -9.88 5.24
N VAL A 12 -14.38 -9.78 4.91
CA VAL A 12 -15.50 -9.71 5.85
C VAL A 12 -16.25 -11.04 5.80
N ASN A 13 -16.56 -11.61 6.96
CA ASN A 13 -17.30 -12.85 7.10
C ASN A 13 -18.72 -12.73 6.54
N TRP A 14 -19.26 -13.87 6.12
CA TRP A 14 -20.68 -14.00 5.80
C TRP A 14 -21.58 -13.76 7.01
N ASN A 15 -22.83 -13.37 6.74
CA ASN A 15 -23.87 -13.16 7.76
C ASN A 15 -24.91 -14.29 7.83
N SER A 16 -24.86 -15.26 6.91
CA SER A 16 -25.82 -16.37 6.85
C SER A 16 -25.13 -17.72 6.73
N ARG A 17 -25.58 -18.71 7.51
CA ARG A 17 -25.10 -20.11 7.36
C ARG A 17 -25.52 -20.76 6.05
N LYS A 18 -26.52 -20.20 5.35
CA LYS A 18 -27.00 -20.68 4.05
C LYS A 18 -26.06 -20.30 2.91
N ASP A 19 -25.32 -19.21 3.05
CA ASP A 19 -24.31 -18.75 2.09
C ASP A 19 -23.02 -18.37 2.82
N ARG A 20 -22.06 -19.28 2.81
CA ARG A 20 -20.80 -19.16 3.56
C ARG A 20 -19.67 -18.50 2.76
N ARG A 21 -20.00 -17.77 1.70
CA ARG A 21 -19.02 -17.02 0.90
C ARG A 21 -18.65 -15.73 1.62
N ASN A 22 -17.37 -15.40 1.64
CA ASN A 22 -16.92 -14.18 2.30
C ASN A 22 -17.09 -12.96 1.38
N ILE A 23 -17.10 -11.77 1.95
CA ILE A 23 -17.10 -10.51 1.20
C ILE A 23 -15.65 -10.03 1.11
N GLN A 24 -15.20 -9.69 -0.09
CA GLN A 24 -13.87 -9.11 -0.33
C GLN A 24 -14.01 -7.62 -0.65
N LEU A 25 -13.32 -6.78 0.11
CA LEU A 25 -13.26 -5.34 -0.08
C LEU A 25 -11.80 -4.89 -0.18
N ASN A 26 -11.56 -3.85 -0.97
CA ASN A 26 -10.26 -3.24 -1.18
C ASN A 26 -10.28 -1.83 -0.57
N ALA A 27 -9.23 -1.51 0.18
CA ALA A 27 -9.01 -0.18 0.73
C ALA A 27 -7.75 0.44 0.13
N ILE A 28 -7.84 1.68 -0.36
CA ILE A 28 -6.70 2.42 -0.92
C ILE A 28 -6.21 3.42 0.11
N GLY A 29 -4.90 3.40 0.38
CA GLY A 29 -4.27 4.27 1.35
C GLY A 29 -3.11 5.07 0.77
N THR A 30 -2.93 6.30 1.29
CA THR A 30 -1.82 7.18 0.92
C THR A 30 -1.08 7.66 2.17
N ALA A 31 0.24 7.53 2.21
CA ALA A 31 1.08 7.96 3.33
C ALA A 31 2.25 8.85 2.90
N ASP A 32 2.58 9.89 3.65
CA ASP A 32 3.79 10.70 3.42
C ASP A 32 5.06 9.90 3.77
N ILE A 33 6.06 9.98 2.89
CA ILE A 33 7.28 9.17 3.00
C ILE A 33 8.11 9.54 4.24
N LYS A 34 8.17 10.82 4.59
CA LYS A 34 9.07 11.32 5.65
C LYS A 34 8.46 11.16 7.03
N THR A 35 7.17 11.45 7.15
CA THR A 35 6.46 11.58 8.43
C THR A 35 5.66 10.33 8.76
N GLY A 36 5.33 9.52 7.75
CA GLY A 36 4.40 8.40 7.85
C GLY A 36 2.95 8.83 7.95
N TYR A 37 2.61 10.12 7.81
CA TYR A 37 1.24 10.60 7.96
C TYR A 37 0.33 10.00 6.88
N VAL A 38 -0.77 9.36 7.29
CA VAL A 38 -1.71 8.71 6.39
C VAL A 38 -2.85 9.66 6.03
N PHE A 39 -2.87 10.12 4.79
CA PHE A 39 -3.85 11.10 4.30
C PHE A 39 -5.26 10.49 4.17
N GLY A 40 -5.34 9.23 3.71
CA GLY A 40 -6.61 8.55 3.50
C GLY A 40 -6.47 7.04 3.59
N MET A 41 -7.58 6.37 3.90
CA MET A 41 -7.74 4.91 3.91
C MET A 41 -9.18 4.60 3.50
N HIS A 42 -9.43 4.53 2.18
CA HIS A 42 -10.80 4.51 1.64
C HIS A 42 -11.17 3.11 1.17
N LEU A 43 -12.12 2.49 1.87
CA LEU A 43 -12.69 1.18 1.54
C LEU A 43 -13.69 1.31 0.38
N ASN A 44 -13.71 0.36 -0.56
CA ASN A 44 -14.64 0.34 -1.69
C ASN A 44 -16.07 -0.09 -1.31
N PHE A 45 -16.67 0.60 -0.35
CA PHE A 45 -17.94 0.25 0.27
C PHE A 45 -18.76 1.50 0.60
N ASP A 46 -20.07 1.43 0.41
CA ASP A 46 -21.04 2.48 0.74
C ASP A 46 -22.13 1.91 1.65
N GLU A 47 -22.15 2.33 2.92
CA GLU A 47 -23.13 1.87 3.91
C GLU A 47 -24.50 2.53 3.77
N THR A 48 -24.58 3.65 3.03
CA THR A 48 -25.79 4.49 2.98
C THR A 48 -26.86 3.95 2.05
N ILE A 49 -26.51 2.97 1.20
CA ILE A 49 -27.40 2.42 0.19
C ILE A 49 -27.74 0.97 0.51
N ASN A 50 -29.04 0.67 0.50
CA ASN A 50 -29.53 -0.68 0.65
C ASN A 50 -29.40 -1.47 -0.69
N PRO A 51 -28.87 -2.71 -0.68
CA PRO A 51 -28.72 -3.52 -1.90
C PRO A 51 -30.02 -3.79 -2.68
N ASP A 52 -31.13 -4.02 -1.98
CA ASP A 52 -32.42 -4.28 -2.61
C ASP A 52 -33.03 -3.00 -3.19
N GLN A 53 -32.81 -1.87 -2.53
CA GLN A 53 -33.15 -0.55 -3.07
C GLN A 53 -32.33 -0.24 -4.32
N LEU A 54 -31.01 -0.46 -4.30
CA LEU A 54 -30.14 -0.28 -5.47
C LEU A 54 -30.61 -1.13 -6.64
N LYS A 55 -31.02 -2.38 -6.38
CA LYS A 55 -31.56 -3.27 -7.42
C LYS A 55 -32.80 -2.67 -8.09
N LEU A 56 -33.72 -2.12 -7.31
CA LEU A 56 -34.93 -1.48 -7.85
C LEU A 56 -34.57 -0.24 -8.67
N LEU A 57 -33.76 0.66 -8.09
CA LEU A 57 -33.34 1.92 -8.74
C LEU A 57 -32.57 1.68 -10.04
N ALA A 58 -31.67 0.69 -10.07
CA ALA A 58 -30.91 0.34 -11.28
C ALA A 58 -31.82 -0.23 -12.37
N LYS A 59 -32.86 -1.00 -11.99
CA LYS A 59 -33.85 -1.51 -12.95
C LYS A 59 -34.72 -0.38 -13.52
N GLU A 60 -35.19 0.52 -12.66
CA GLU A 60 -35.99 1.70 -13.07
C GLU A 60 -35.19 2.64 -13.98
N ALA A 61 -33.89 2.82 -13.71
CA ALA A 61 -32.99 3.60 -14.56
C ALA A 61 -32.63 2.90 -15.90
N GLY A 62 -33.02 1.63 -16.09
CA GLY A 62 -32.68 0.86 -17.29
C GLY A 62 -31.21 0.40 -17.33
N ASP A 63 -30.46 0.50 -16.23
CA ASP A 63 -29.01 0.26 -16.19
C ASP A 63 -28.62 -1.15 -16.66
N TYR A 64 -29.51 -2.14 -16.45
CA TYR A 64 -29.26 -3.53 -16.88
C TYR A 64 -29.23 -3.71 -18.40
N ASN A 65 -29.75 -2.75 -19.16
CA ASN A 65 -29.79 -2.78 -20.62
C ASN A 65 -28.71 -1.88 -21.26
N LEU A 66 -27.93 -1.17 -20.43
CA LEU A 66 -26.91 -0.24 -20.88
C LEU A 66 -25.51 -0.82 -20.65
N THR A 67 -24.55 -0.44 -21.49
CA THR A 67 -23.14 -0.65 -21.17
C THR A 67 -22.74 0.25 -20.00
N GLN A 68 -21.75 -0.19 -19.23
CA GLN A 68 -21.41 0.41 -17.93
C GLN A 68 -21.23 1.94 -17.95
N PRO A 69 -20.55 2.56 -18.94
CA PRO A 69 -20.34 4.01 -18.95
C PRO A 69 -21.63 4.85 -19.03
N PHE A 70 -22.73 4.28 -19.52
CA PHE A 70 -24.01 4.99 -19.67
C PHE A 70 -24.98 4.77 -18.50
N ARG A 71 -24.60 3.97 -17.50
CA ARG A 71 -25.47 3.63 -16.37
C ARG A 71 -25.49 4.73 -15.31
N LYS A 72 -26.66 4.98 -14.70
CA LYS A 72 -26.81 5.91 -13.57
C LYS A 72 -26.10 5.40 -12.31
N TYR A 73 -26.11 4.09 -12.08
CA TYR A 73 -25.51 3.42 -10.92
C TYR A 73 -24.25 2.63 -11.29
N ALA A 74 -23.53 3.05 -12.34
CA ALA A 74 -22.29 2.43 -12.84
C ALA A 74 -21.22 2.19 -11.76
N ARG A 75 -21.20 3.02 -10.71
CA ARG A 75 -20.22 2.96 -9.62
C ARG A 75 -20.36 1.76 -8.69
N PHE A 76 -21.52 1.11 -8.69
CA PHE A 76 -21.78 -0.02 -7.82
C PHE A 76 -21.68 -1.35 -8.56
N TRP A 77 -21.33 -2.39 -7.83
CA TRP A 77 -21.48 -3.76 -8.33
C TRP A 77 -22.96 -4.15 -8.35
N LEU A 78 -23.50 -4.35 -9.55
CA LEU A 78 -24.85 -4.86 -9.76
C LEU A 78 -24.83 -6.40 -9.80
N LYS A 79 -25.93 -7.06 -9.40
CA LYS A 79 -26.04 -8.54 -9.40
C LYS A 79 -25.72 -9.17 -10.77
N PRO A 80 -26.21 -8.64 -11.92
CA PRO A 80 -25.85 -9.18 -13.23
C PRO A 80 -24.37 -9.06 -13.55
N ASP A 81 -23.74 -7.92 -13.22
CA ASP A 81 -22.31 -7.71 -13.44
C ASP A 81 -21.46 -8.68 -12.63
N TYR A 82 -21.87 -8.90 -11.37
CA TYR A 82 -21.21 -9.84 -10.49
C TYR A 82 -21.30 -11.27 -11.04
N ALA A 83 -22.48 -11.68 -11.52
CA ALA A 83 -22.66 -12.99 -12.14
C ALA A 83 -21.81 -13.15 -13.42
N ALA A 84 -21.73 -12.11 -14.25
CA ALA A 84 -20.88 -12.10 -15.44
C ALA A 84 -19.38 -12.18 -15.07
N ALA A 85 -18.94 -11.47 -14.03
CA ALA A 85 -17.57 -11.50 -13.54
C ALA A 85 -17.18 -12.88 -12.98
N LEU A 86 -18.12 -13.67 -12.46
CA LEU A 86 -17.87 -15.06 -12.04
C LEU A 86 -17.65 -16.03 -13.21
N ILE A 87 -18.19 -15.71 -14.39
CA ILE A 87 -18.05 -16.54 -15.60
C ILE A 87 -16.74 -16.24 -16.31
N LYS A 88 -16.29 -14.97 -16.28
CA LYS A 88 -15.00 -14.58 -16.85
C LYS A 88 -13.86 -15.30 -16.12
N GLY A 89 -12.99 -15.96 -16.88
CA GLY A 89 -11.82 -16.65 -16.34
C GLY A 89 -10.88 -15.66 -15.64
N SER A 90 -10.20 -16.10 -14.58
CA SER A 90 -9.23 -15.26 -13.87
C SER A 90 -7.96 -15.06 -14.70
N SER A 91 -7.48 -13.81 -14.79
CA SER A 91 -6.20 -13.46 -15.43
C SER A 91 -5.00 -14.08 -14.70
N THR A 92 -5.21 -14.61 -13.49
CA THR A 92 -4.22 -15.28 -12.65
C THR A 92 -3.53 -16.45 -13.35
N ALA A 93 -4.21 -17.20 -14.21
CA ALA A 93 -3.60 -18.33 -14.92
C ALA A 93 -2.50 -17.85 -15.89
N LYS A 94 -2.80 -16.87 -16.76
CA LYS A 94 -1.82 -16.29 -17.68
C LYS A 94 -0.69 -15.58 -16.96
N ARG A 95 -1.00 -14.86 -15.87
CA ARG A 95 0.01 -14.26 -14.99
C ARG A 95 1.00 -15.30 -14.48
N ARG A 96 0.52 -16.44 -13.97
CA ARG A 96 1.35 -17.53 -13.45
C ARG A 96 2.21 -18.17 -14.54
N ILE A 97 1.62 -18.44 -15.71
CA ILE A 97 2.34 -19.00 -16.86
C ILE A 97 3.44 -18.05 -17.32
N THR A 98 3.12 -16.77 -17.52
CA THR A 98 4.09 -15.73 -17.92
C THR A 98 5.22 -15.65 -16.92
N ARG A 99 4.93 -15.57 -15.63
CA ARG A 99 5.93 -15.57 -14.57
C ARG A 99 6.85 -16.79 -14.66
N ALA A 100 6.29 -18.00 -14.76
CA ALA A 100 7.06 -19.23 -14.85
C ALA A 100 7.98 -19.26 -16.09
N LEU A 101 7.48 -18.80 -17.24
CA LEU A 101 8.26 -18.70 -18.48
C LEU A 101 9.40 -17.69 -18.35
N GLN A 102 9.18 -16.54 -17.71
CA GLN A 102 10.23 -15.55 -17.50
C GLN A 102 11.34 -16.08 -16.58
N ILE A 103 10.96 -16.74 -15.47
CA ILE A 103 11.92 -17.40 -14.57
C ILE A 103 12.72 -18.47 -15.32
N ALA A 104 12.07 -19.30 -16.13
CA ALA A 104 12.74 -20.33 -16.93
C ALA A 104 13.71 -19.74 -17.97
N ARG A 105 13.50 -18.49 -18.38
CA ARG A 105 14.40 -17.72 -19.28
C ARG A 105 15.49 -16.95 -18.53
N GLY A 106 15.60 -17.11 -17.22
CA GLY A 106 16.64 -16.49 -16.39
C GLY A 106 16.32 -15.10 -15.86
N ALA A 107 15.07 -14.62 -15.99
CA ALA A 107 14.65 -13.39 -15.33
C ALA A 107 14.61 -13.59 -13.80
N ASP A 108 14.97 -12.56 -13.05
CA ASP A 108 14.78 -12.57 -11.60
C ASP A 108 13.29 -12.53 -11.23
N THR A 109 13.00 -12.86 -9.97
CA THR A 109 11.63 -12.95 -9.46
C THR A 109 10.82 -11.68 -9.66
N LEU A 110 11.41 -10.49 -9.46
CA LEU A 110 10.70 -9.22 -9.60
C LEU A 110 10.43 -8.89 -11.06
N THR A 111 11.41 -9.06 -11.94
CA THR A 111 11.20 -8.90 -13.39
C THR A 111 10.07 -9.80 -13.88
N ALA A 112 10.05 -11.07 -13.46
CA ALA A 112 9.00 -12.02 -13.81
C ALA A 112 7.62 -11.61 -13.25
N GLU A 113 7.56 -11.05 -12.04
CA GLU A 113 6.33 -10.53 -11.44
C GLU A 113 5.80 -9.28 -12.18
N ILE A 114 6.70 -8.36 -12.54
CA ILE A 114 6.39 -7.14 -13.29
C ILE A 114 5.77 -7.49 -14.64
N MET A 115 6.42 -8.38 -15.40
CA MET A 115 5.91 -8.81 -16.71
C MET A 115 4.59 -9.57 -16.59
N GLY A 116 4.46 -10.42 -15.58
CA GLY A 116 3.21 -11.12 -15.32
C GLY A 116 2.05 -10.17 -15.01
N GLU A 117 2.28 -9.04 -14.34
CA GLU A 117 1.25 -8.03 -14.09
C GLU A 117 0.86 -7.24 -15.34
N TYR A 118 1.81 -6.89 -16.21
CA TYR A 118 1.47 -6.28 -17.50
C TYR A 118 0.64 -7.21 -18.39
N GLU A 119 1.01 -8.48 -18.49
CA GLU A 119 0.24 -9.46 -19.28
C GLU A 119 -1.15 -9.71 -18.68
N ALA A 120 -1.27 -9.73 -17.35
CA ALA A 120 -2.58 -9.83 -16.69
C ALA A 120 -3.45 -8.60 -16.97
N ALA A 121 -2.88 -7.39 -16.99
CA ALA A 121 -3.62 -6.16 -17.26
C ALA A 121 -4.12 -6.09 -18.71
N LYS A 122 -3.29 -6.48 -19.70
CA LYS A 122 -3.66 -6.49 -21.12
C LYS A 122 -4.82 -7.43 -21.45
N ASP A 123 -5.01 -8.48 -20.66
CA ASP A 123 -6.06 -9.48 -20.88
C ASP A 123 -7.43 -9.06 -20.36
N ARG A 124 -7.51 -7.92 -19.66
CA ARG A 124 -8.77 -7.41 -19.12
C ARG A 124 -9.50 -6.63 -20.20
N ASP A 125 -10.83 -6.73 -20.20
CA ASP A 125 -11.70 -5.88 -21.04
C ASP A 125 -11.52 -4.39 -20.70
N ASP A 126 -11.32 -4.10 -19.40
CA ASP A 126 -10.92 -2.80 -18.88
C ASP A 126 -9.58 -2.98 -18.15
N ILE A 127 -8.52 -2.36 -18.67
CA ILE A 127 -7.17 -2.46 -18.11
C ILE A 127 -7.12 -1.99 -16.66
N GLU A 128 -8.00 -1.07 -16.25
CA GLU A 128 -8.09 -0.50 -14.90
C GLU A 128 -8.88 -1.40 -13.93
N ASP A 129 -9.63 -2.40 -14.43
CA ASP A 129 -10.44 -3.29 -13.59
C ASP A 129 -9.60 -4.44 -13.02
N SER A 130 -8.92 -4.18 -11.91
CA SER A 130 -8.16 -5.18 -11.18
C SER A 130 -9.00 -6.03 -10.20
N ASP A 131 -10.29 -5.72 -10.00
CA ASP A 131 -11.13 -6.33 -8.95
C ASP A 131 -11.73 -7.67 -9.43
N GLU A 132 -10.90 -8.72 -9.43
CA GLU A 132 -11.33 -10.06 -9.83
C GLU A 132 -12.35 -10.66 -8.85
N LYS A 133 -13.48 -11.13 -9.39
CA LYS A 133 -14.49 -11.88 -8.63
C LYS A 133 -14.32 -13.38 -8.82
N ASN A 134 -14.58 -14.15 -7.77
CA ASN A 134 -14.53 -15.61 -7.83
C ASN A 134 -15.71 -16.25 -7.08
N SER A 135 -15.93 -17.54 -7.33
CA SER A 135 -17.08 -18.28 -6.79
C SER A 135 -17.09 -18.44 -5.26
N ASN A 136 -15.99 -18.08 -4.58
CA ASN A 136 -15.86 -18.16 -3.13
C ASN A 136 -16.17 -16.85 -2.40
N ILE A 137 -16.39 -15.76 -3.15
CA ILE A 137 -16.80 -14.48 -2.58
C ILE A 137 -18.26 -14.15 -2.92
N MET A 138 -18.82 -13.17 -2.21
CA MET A 138 -20.15 -12.61 -2.47
C MET A 138 -20.17 -11.10 -2.29
N LEU A 139 -21.20 -10.45 -2.85
CA LEU A 139 -21.47 -9.04 -2.57
C LEU A 139 -21.97 -8.83 -1.12
N PRO A 140 -21.76 -7.65 -0.52
CA PRO A 140 -22.29 -7.32 0.79
C PRO A 140 -23.80 -7.52 0.91
N THR A 141 -24.26 -8.01 2.06
CA THR A 141 -25.69 -8.10 2.38
C THR A 141 -26.25 -6.81 2.95
N ASN A 142 -25.39 -5.99 3.57
CA ASN A 142 -25.71 -4.67 4.11
C ASN A 142 -24.73 -3.67 3.51
N GLY A 143 -25.24 -2.53 3.02
CA GLY A 143 -24.48 -1.60 2.19
C GLY A 143 -24.14 -2.21 0.82
N VAL A 144 -23.52 -1.43 -0.05
CA VAL A 144 -23.18 -1.84 -1.41
C VAL A 144 -21.68 -1.74 -1.67
N GLN A 145 -21.16 -2.65 -2.49
CA GLN A 145 -19.77 -2.59 -2.91
C GLN A 145 -19.62 -1.59 -4.06
N VAL A 146 -18.72 -0.62 -3.85
CA VAL A 146 -18.30 0.33 -4.89
C VAL A 146 -17.24 -0.37 -5.74
N ARG A 147 -17.30 -0.17 -7.05
CA ARG A 147 -16.26 -0.65 -7.96
C ARG A 147 -14.92 0.01 -7.64
N GLU A 148 -13.85 -0.77 -7.70
CA GLU A 148 -12.54 -0.30 -7.25
C GLU A 148 -12.06 0.93 -8.04
N GLN A 149 -12.32 1.00 -9.35
CA GLN A 149 -11.95 2.13 -10.19
C GLN A 149 -12.55 3.45 -9.68
N TYR A 150 -13.80 3.44 -9.23
CA TYR A 150 -14.45 4.64 -8.69
C TYR A 150 -13.82 5.09 -7.38
N THR A 151 -13.57 4.15 -6.47
CA THR A 151 -12.88 4.43 -5.19
C THR A 151 -11.48 4.97 -5.45
N MET A 152 -10.78 4.42 -6.45
CA MET A 152 -9.44 4.83 -6.83
C MET A 152 -9.41 6.25 -7.41
N GLN A 153 -10.25 6.53 -8.41
CA GLN A 153 -10.39 7.88 -8.98
C GLN A 153 -10.77 8.90 -7.91
N ALA A 154 -11.74 8.58 -7.05
CA ALA A 154 -12.12 9.44 -5.93
C ALA A 154 -10.98 9.67 -4.93
N HIS A 155 -10.18 8.63 -4.63
CA HIS A 155 -9.02 8.74 -3.75
C HIS A 155 -8.00 9.74 -4.30
N PHE A 156 -7.63 9.62 -5.59
CA PHE A 156 -6.65 10.53 -6.19
C PHE A 156 -7.17 11.96 -6.34
N LEU A 157 -8.45 12.16 -6.66
CA LEU A 157 -9.07 13.49 -6.66
C LEU A 157 -9.07 14.13 -5.27
N LEU A 158 -9.29 13.34 -4.20
CA LEU A 158 -9.15 13.83 -2.84
C LEU A 158 -7.70 14.19 -2.51
N MET A 159 -6.73 13.38 -2.94
CA MET A 159 -5.30 13.70 -2.77
C MET A 159 -4.93 15.00 -3.50
N ALA A 160 -5.47 15.24 -4.70
CA ALA A 160 -5.24 16.48 -5.43
C ALA A 160 -5.73 17.71 -4.63
N LYS A 161 -6.90 17.59 -3.97
CA LYS A 161 -7.41 18.64 -3.07
C LYS A 161 -6.55 18.80 -1.82
N MET A 162 -6.23 17.72 -1.12
CA MET A 162 -5.46 17.76 0.13
C MET A 162 -4.03 18.29 -0.09
N LEU A 163 -3.45 18.02 -1.26
CA LEU A 163 -2.06 18.38 -1.59
C LEU A 163 -1.94 19.60 -2.51
N ALA A 164 -3.03 20.35 -2.70
CA ALA A 164 -3.07 21.52 -3.58
C ALA A 164 -2.02 22.57 -3.23
N ASN A 165 -1.81 22.81 -1.93
CA ASN A 165 -0.87 23.82 -1.43
C ASN A 165 0.60 23.34 -1.39
N ALA A 166 0.86 22.06 -1.66
CA ALA A 166 2.23 21.58 -1.73
C ALA A 166 2.84 22.05 -3.06
N PRO A 167 3.97 22.80 -3.07
CA PRO A 167 4.55 23.33 -4.31
C PRO A 167 4.88 22.24 -5.33
N LYS A 168 5.27 21.06 -4.85
CA LYS A 168 5.52 19.88 -5.66
C LYS A 168 5.10 18.61 -4.94
N VAL A 169 4.46 17.69 -5.65
CA VAL A 169 4.03 16.39 -5.13
C VAL A 169 4.67 15.27 -5.94
N ARG A 170 5.03 14.17 -5.27
CA ARG A 170 5.70 13.03 -5.89
C ARG A 170 5.10 11.74 -5.35
N PHE A 171 4.57 10.93 -6.24
CA PHE A 171 3.81 9.74 -5.89
C PHE A 171 4.62 8.48 -6.19
N PHE A 172 4.69 7.58 -5.22
CA PHE A 172 5.22 6.23 -5.36
C PHE A 172 4.04 5.27 -5.25
N LEU A 173 3.76 4.55 -6.33
CA LEU A 173 2.55 3.74 -6.50
C LEU A 173 2.93 2.26 -6.60
N ASP A 174 2.12 1.33 -6.08
CA ASP A 174 2.25 -0.07 -6.49
C ASP A 174 1.99 -0.21 -8.00
N GLN A 175 2.47 -1.30 -8.61
CA GLN A 175 2.27 -1.55 -10.04
C GLN A 175 0.80 -1.91 -10.32
N ASP A 176 0.01 -0.90 -10.65
CA ASP A 176 -1.40 -1.04 -11.01
C ASP A 176 -1.79 -0.01 -12.08
N SER A 177 -2.33 -0.50 -13.19
CA SER A 177 -2.79 0.32 -14.33
C SER A 177 -3.86 1.34 -13.92
N GLY A 178 -4.76 0.97 -13.02
CA GLY A 178 -5.73 1.90 -12.44
C GLY A 178 -5.05 3.01 -11.64
N PHE A 179 -4.02 2.71 -10.83
CA PHE A 179 -3.31 3.76 -10.08
C PHE A 179 -2.64 4.76 -11.01
N ARG A 180 -2.05 4.31 -12.12
CA ARG A 180 -1.54 5.22 -13.15
C ARG A 180 -2.66 6.07 -13.75
N ALA A 181 -3.76 5.46 -14.17
CA ALA A 181 -4.87 6.18 -14.79
C ALA A 181 -5.47 7.22 -13.83
N ALA A 182 -5.72 6.85 -12.58
CA ALA A 182 -6.27 7.73 -11.57
C ALA A 182 -5.32 8.88 -11.18
N PHE A 183 -4.01 8.59 -11.06
CA PHE A 183 -3.02 9.64 -10.87
C PHE A 183 -2.99 10.63 -12.03
N LEU A 184 -2.92 10.14 -13.27
CA LEU A 184 -2.87 11.00 -14.45
C LEU A 184 -4.16 11.81 -14.58
N ALA A 185 -5.34 11.22 -14.36
CA ALA A 185 -6.61 11.95 -14.37
C ALA A 185 -6.62 13.10 -13.35
N ALA A 186 -6.22 12.84 -12.10
CA ALA A 186 -6.27 13.83 -11.03
C ALA A 186 -5.14 14.87 -11.04
N PHE A 187 -3.98 14.56 -11.66
CA PHE A 187 -2.78 15.39 -11.60
C PHE A 187 -2.24 15.83 -12.97
N HIS A 188 -2.91 15.58 -14.10
CA HIS A 188 -2.40 15.91 -15.44
C HIS A 188 -1.92 17.37 -15.58
N ASP A 189 -2.69 18.34 -15.07
CA ASP A 189 -2.31 19.75 -15.09
C ASP A 189 -0.99 19.98 -14.35
N ARG A 190 -0.83 19.35 -13.19
CA ARG A 190 0.38 19.47 -12.36
C ARG A 190 1.57 18.72 -12.96
N VAL A 191 1.34 17.59 -13.63
CA VAL A 191 2.38 16.87 -14.37
C VAL A 191 2.88 17.74 -15.52
N THR A 192 1.97 18.34 -16.28
CA THR A 192 2.29 19.27 -17.38
C THR A 192 3.03 20.51 -16.86
N ALA A 193 2.58 21.08 -15.74
CA ALA A 193 3.22 22.20 -15.06
C ALA A 193 4.48 21.84 -14.27
N ARG A 194 4.93 20.57 -14.31
CA ARG A 194 6.15 20.08 -13.63
C ARG A 194 6.12 20.20 -12.11
N THR A 195 4.92 20.18 -11.52
CA THR A 195 4.69 20.21 -10.07
C THR A 195 4.13 18.90 -9.52
N ALA A 196 3.93 17.88 -10.37
CA ALA A 196 3.63 16.52 -9.94
C ALA A 196 4.47 15.51 -10.74
N ASP A 197 4.99 14.48 -10.06
CA ASP A 197 5.66 13.34 -10.68
C ASP A 197 5.12 12.04 -10.03
N ALA A 198 5.14 10.93 -10.77
CA ALA A 198 4.78 9.60 -10.28
C ALA A 198 5.75 8.50 -10.75
N TRP A 199 5.93 7.49 -9.89
CA TRP A 199 6.69 6.28 -10.15
C TRP A 199 5.88 5.05 -9.72
N TYR A 200 6.04 3.95 -10.44
CA TYR A 200 5.76 2.64 -9.88
C TYR A 200 6.92 2.15 -9.03
N VAL A 201 6.58 1.41 -7.99
CA VAL A 201 7.51 0.73 -7.08
C VAL A 201 7.06 -0.71 -6.93
N LYS A 202 7.90 -1.64 -7.37
CA LYS A 202 7.70 -3.08 -7.14
C LYS A 202 8.68 -3.56 -6.09
N VAL A 203 8.20 -4.22 -5.04
CA VAL A 203 9.04 -4.76 -3.95
C VAL A 203 8.82 -6.26 -3.82
N LEU A 204 9.88 -6.99 -3.49
CA LEU A 204 9.79 -8.41 -3.20
C LEU A 204 9.09 -8.61 -1.84
N LYS A 205 7.82 -9.02 -1.88
CA LYS A 205 6.95 -9.13 -0.67
C LYS A 205 7.25 -10.38 0.17
N GLU A 206 7.65 -11.48 -0.47
CA GLU A 206 7.93 -12.77 0.19
C GLU A 206 9.42 -13.07 0.10
N ALA A 207 10.14 -12.84 1.22
CA ALA A 207 11.53 -13.19 1.39
C ALA A 207 11.76 -13.64 2.84
N THR A 208 12.50 -14.74 3.00
CA THR A 208 12.99 -15.24 4.28
C THR A 208 13.95 -14.24 4.93
N ILE A 209 14.20 -14.41 6.23
CA ILE A 209 15.17 -13.56 6.94
C ILE A 209 16.57 -13.71 6.32
N ASP A 210 16.94 -14.93 5.97
CA ASP A 210 18.25 -15.23 5.37
C ASP A 210 18.41 -14.58 3.99
N GLU A 211 17.39 -14.65 3.12
CA GLU A 211 17.40 -13.97 1.82
C GLU A 211 17.52 -12.45 1.97
N LYS A 212 16.85 -11.87 2.97
CA LYS A 212 16.94 -10.43 3.27
C LYS A 212 18.35 -10.04 3.72
N ASP A 213 18.93 -10.79 4.64
CA ASP A 213 20.27 -10.52 5.16
C ASP A 213 21.33 -10.75 4.06
N GLN A 214 21.15 -11.75 3.19
CA GLN A 214 21.99 -11.98 2.02
C GLN A 214 21.94 -10.83 1.01
N ALA A 215 20.75 -10.30 0.70
CA ALA A 215 20.57 -9.17 -0.21
C ALA A 215 21.25 -7.91 0.32
N ILE A 216 21.11 -7.63 1.63
CA ILE A 216 21.76 -6.51 2.30
C ILE A 216 23.28 -6.68 2.28
N ALA A 217 23.79 -7.87 2.63
CA ALA A 217 25.22 -8.15 2.62
C ALA A 217 25.84 -8.00 1.22
N ALA A 218 25.14 -8.46 0.18
CA ALA A 218 25.57 -8.30 -1.21
C ALA A 218 25.66 -6.81 -1.61
N SER A 219 24.62 -6.02 -1.33
CA SER A 219 24.64 -4.58 -1.60
C SER A 219 25.72 -3.84 -0.82
N LEU A 220 25.94 -4.20 0.45
CA LEU A 220 27.03 -3.61 1.26
C LEU A 220 28.42 -3.91 0.70
N ARG A 221 28.66 -5.10 0.13
CA ARG A 221 29.94 -5.40 -0.54
C ARG A 221 30.15 -4.49 -1.74
N VAL A 222 29.14 -4.34 -2.59
CA VAL A 222 29.21 -3.44 -3.75
C VAL A 222 29.42 -1.99 -3.31
N PHE A 223 28.66 -1.53 -2.32
CA PHE A 223 28.79 -0.17 -1.78
C PHE A 223 30.20 0.12 -1.28
N ARG A 224 30.81 -0.80 -0.52
CA ARG A 224 32.20 -0.66 -0.04
C ARG A 224 33.21 -0.61 -1.18
N ALA A 225 33.04 -1.44 -2.20
CA ALA A 225 33.93 -1.43 -3.38
C ALA A 225 33.85 -0.10 -4.15
N VAL A 226 32.63 0.39 -4.41
CA VAL A 226 32.43 1.68 -5.09
C VAL A 226 32.97 2.84 -4.24
N LYS A 227 32.77 2.82 -2.92
CA LYS A 227 33.32 3.82 -2.00
C LYS A 227 34.86 3.82 -2.00
N ALA A 228 35.49 2.65 -1.97
CA ALA A 228 36.95 2.54 -2.05
C ALA A 228 37.51 3.09 -3.37
N ALA A 229 36.80 2.91 -4.48
CA ALA A 229 37.16 3.47 -5.78
C ALA A 229 36.91 4.99 -5.90
N ASN A 230 36.20 5.60 -4.95
CA ASN A 230 35.81 7.01 -4.97
C ASN A 230 36.07 7.67 -3.60
N PRO A 231 37.34 7.80 -3.15
CA PRO A 231 37.69 8.20 -1.78
C PRO A 231 37.28 9.63 -1.41
N GLY A 232 36.97 10.49 -2.38
CA GLY A 232 36.51 11.88 -2.16
C GLY A 232 35.00 12.05 -2.01
N LEU A 233 34.20 10.98 -2.23
CA LEU A 233 32.74 11.07 -2.19
C LEU A 233 32.17 10.66 -0.83
N THR A 234 31.15 11.38 -0.39
CA THR A 234 30.34 11.01 0.78
C THR A 234 29.51 9.76 0.53
N ASP A 235 29.08 9.09 1.59
CA ASP A 235 28.19 7.92 1.49
C ASP A 235 26.94 8.19 0.65
N PHE A 236 26.39 9.40 0.71
CA PHE A 236 25.22 9.77 -0.07
C PHE A 236 25.55 9.93 -1.56
N GLU A 237 26.68 10.55 -1.89
CA GLU A 237 27.14 10.67 -3.28
C GLU A 237 27.48 9.31 -3.89
N ILE A 238 28.02 8.36 -3.11
CA ILE A 238 28.18 6.97 -3.55
C ILE A 238 26.84 6.33 -3.90
N LYS A 239 25.80 6.52 -3.07
CA LYS A 239 24.45 6.01 -3.34
C LYS A 239 23.87 6.62 -4.62
N VAL A 240 24.08 7.91 -4.83
CA VAL A 240 23.66 8.62 -6.06
C VAL A 240 24.41 8.05 -7.27
N LEU A 241 25.73 7.87 -7.19
CA LEU A 241 26.56 7.30 -8.25
C LEU A 241 26.12 5.88 -8.63
N MET A 242 25.90 5.00 -7.65
CA MET A 242 25.37 3.65 -7.88
C MET A 242 24.00 3.69 -8.56
N THR A 243 23.14 4.63 -8.17
CA THR A 243 21.82 4.78 -8.79
C THR A 243 21.91 5.28 -10.23
N LYS A 244 22.84 6.19 -10.54
CA LYS A 244 23.11 6.63 -11.93
C LYS A 244 23.57 5.47 -12.81
N ALA A 245 24.42 4.59 -12.28
CA ALA A 245 24.81 3.38 -13.00
C ALA A 245 23.61 2.47 -13.30
N GLU A 246 22.69 2.29 -12.33
CA GLU A 246 21.46 1.51 -12.55
C GLU A 246 20.47 2.21 -13.49
N MET A 247 20.45 3.55 -13.55
CA MET A 247 19.65 4.30 -14.55
C MET A 247 20.08 3.99 -15.97
N GLN A 248 21.39 3.83 -16.23
CA GLN A 248 21.91 3.44 -17.54
C GLN A 248 21.59 1.99 -17.91
N ARG A 249 21.25 1.15 -16.91
CA ARG A 249 20.93 -0.27 -17.06
C ARG A 249 19.43 -0.54 -16.97
N ALA A 250 18.61 0.50 -16.86
CA ALA A 250 17.17 0.36 -16.82
C ALA A 250 16.68 -0.37 -18.08
N VAL A 251 15.66 -1.21 -17.91
CA VAL A 251 15.12 -2.04 -18.98
C VAL A 251 13.66 -1.68 -19.23
N SER A 252 13.27 -1.61 -20.51
CA SER A 252 11.87 -1.43 -20.88
C SER A 252 11.09 -2.73 -20.62
N LEU A 253 10.14 -2.67 -19.69
CA LEU A 253 9.21 -3.76 -19.37
C LEU A 253 7.79 -3.19 -19.28
N GLY A 254 6.94 -3.45 -20.27
CA GLY A 254 5.52 -3.05 -20.21
C GLY A 254 5.17 -1.88 -21.12
N TYR A 255 4.21 -1.02 -20.72
CA TYR A 255 3.37 -0.26 -21.66
C TYR A 255 3.36 1.27 -21.48
N PRO A 256 3.48 2.03 -22.59
CA PRO A 256 4.51 1.84 -23.60
C PRO A 256 5.83 2.35 -23.01
N ASP A 257 6.86 1.52 -23.08
CA ASP A 257 8.22 1.87 -22.64
C ASP A 257 8.34 2.27 -21.17
N ASP A 258 7.73 1.49 -20.28
CA ASP A 258 7.99 1.58 -18.86
C ASP A 258 9.43 1.12 -18.55
N TRP A 259 10.32 2.09 -18.30
CA TRP A 259 11.73 1.83 -17.97
C TRP A 259 11.90 1.52 -16.48
N TRP A 260 12.21 0.27 -16.18
CA TRP A 260 12.42 -0.22 -14.82
C TRP A 260 13.90 -0.22 -14.45
N LEU A 261 14.20 0.47 -13.36
CA LEU A 261 15.49 0.49 -12.69
C LEU A 261 15.49 -0.49 -11.52
N VAL A 262 16.58 -1.23 -11.35
CA VAL A 262 16.84 -2.02 -10.13
C VAL A 262 17.39 -1.09 -9.05
N HIS A 263 16.72 -1.02 -7.89
CA HIS A 263 17.16 -0.14 -6.82
C HIS A 263 18.43 -0.71 -6.14
N PRO A 264 19.56 0.03 -6.11
CA PRO A 264 20.86 -0.54 -5.72
C PRO A 264 21.02 -0.82 -4.21
N LEU A 265 20.10 -0.31 -3.38
CA LEU A 265 20.21 -0.30 -1.93
C LEU A 265 18.97 -0.93 -1.28
N PRO A 266 18.95 -2.25 -1.09
CA PRO A 266 17.87 -2.95 -0.39
C PRO A 266 17.91 -2.67 1.11
N ASN A 267 16.79 -2.94 1.78
CA ASN A 267 16.69 -2.94 3.24
C ASN A 267 15.82 -4.11 3.72
N LYS A 268 15.72 -4.35 5.03
CA LYS A 268 14.98 -5.51 5.58
C LYS A 268 13.48 -5.53 5.24
N SER A 269 12.90 -4.37 5.00
CA SER A 269 11.49 -4.23 4.63
C SER A 269 11.27 -4.32 3.12
N GLU A 270 12.25 -3.87 2.34
CA GLU A 270 12.25 -3.88 0.87
C GLU A 270 13.56 -4.52 0.35
N PRO A 271 13.70 -5.86 0.43
CA PRO A 271 14.97 -6.56 0.18
C PRO A 271 15.36 -6.63 -1.30
N ALA A 272 14.40 -6.44 -2.19
CA ALA A 272 14.63 -6.17 -3.60
C ALA A 272 13.52 -5.23 -4.07
N LYS A 273 13.86 -4.27 -4.93
CA LYS A 273 12.94 -3.25 -5.40
C LYS A 273 13.26 -2.83 -6.82
N HIS A 274 12.25 -2.67 -7.64
CA HIS A 274 12.34 -2.10 -8.99
C HIS A 274 11.45 -0.86 -9.07
N ILE A 275 11.89 0.14 -9.83
CA ILE A 275 11.23 1.45 -9.89
C ILE A 275 11.09 1.87 -11.35
N CYS A 276 9.87 2.23 -11.76
CA CYS A 276 9.60 2.78 -13.09
C CYS A 276 9.08 4.21 -12.97
N TRP A 277 9.63 5.13 -13.76
CA TRP A 277 9.22 6.53 -13.76
C TRP A 277 8.14 6.80 -14.80
N LEU A 278 6.89 6.96 -14.34
CA LEU A 278 5.70 7.08 -15.19
C LEU A 278 5.54 8.43 -15.89
N THR A 279 6.19 9.46 -15.36
CA THR A 279 6.04 10.86 -15.77
C THR A 279 7.40 11.46 -16.12
N ASN A 280 8.28 10.62 -16.68
CA ASN A 280 9.61 11.03 -17.11
C ASN A 280 9.59 11.87 -18.38
N ILE A 281 8.87 12.99 -18.33
CA ILE A 281 8.87 14.02 -19.35
C ILE A 281 9.84 15.15 -18.98
N SER A 282 10.52 15.04 -17.83
CA SER A 282 11.23 16.12 -17.14
C SER A 282 12.70 16.22 -17.51
N THR A 283 13.23 17.45 -17.54
CA THR A 283 14.64 17.75 -17.84
C THR A 283 15.50 17.81 -16.57
N TYR A 284 15.31 16.85 -15.65
CA TYR A 284 16.16 16.82 -14.45
C TYR A 284 17.59 16.42 -14.81
N SER A 285 18.55 16.93 -14.05
CA SER A 285 19.90 16.35 -14.09
C SER A 285 19.88 14.91 -13.56
N ASP A 286 20.80 14.08 -14.05
CA ASP A 286 20.94 12.69 -13.61
C ASP A 286 21.07 12.58 -12.09
N ASP A 287 21.78 13.52 -11.46
CA ASP A 287 21.95 13.53 -10.01
C ASP A 287 20.61 13.78 -9.30
N HIS A 288 19.76 14.66 -9.83
CA HIS A 288 18.43 14.86 -9.25
C HIS A 288 17.55 13.63 -9.48
N ALA A 289 17.53 13.07 -10.68
CA ALA A 289 16.80 11.85 -11.01
C ALA A 289 17.20 10.68 -10.08
N ALA A 290 18.50 10.43 -9.91
CA ALA A 290 19.03 9.41 -9.01
C ALA A 290 18.55 9.63 -7.56
N ARG A 291 18.55 10.87 -7.07
CA ARG A 291 18.02 11.19 -5.73
C ARG A 291 16.51 10.91 -5.61
N LEU A 292 15.74 10.98 -6.69
CA LEU A 292 14.31 10.64 -6.69
C LEU A 292 14.11 9.13 -6.66
N TYR A 293 14.86 8.36 -7.46
CA TYR A 293 14.86 6.89 -7.39
C TYR A 293 15.22 6.40 -5.99
N LEU A 294 16.22 6.99 -5.34
CA LEU A 294 16.60 6.66 -3.95
C LEU A 294 15.49 6.91 -2.92
N LYS A 295 14.51 7.77 -3.23
CA LYS A 295 13.38 8.07 -2.33
C LYS A 295 12.19 7.15 -2.56
N ALA A 296 12.16 6.40 -3.66
CA ALA A 296 11.00 5.59 -4.02
C ALA A 296 10.82 4.43 -3.05
N SER A 297 9.66 4.35 -2.40
CA SER A 297 9.35 3.34 -1.39
C SER A 297 7.85 3.25 -1.16
N LEU A 298 7.36 2.04 -0.83
CA LEU A 298 6.00 1.81 -0.33
C LEU A 298 5.98 1.55 1.17
N HIS A 299 7.15 1.42 1.80
CA HIS A 299 7.31 1.08 3.21
C HIS A 299 6.42 1.87 4.19
N PRO A 300 6.21 3.20 4.04
CA PRO A 300 5.37 3.95 4.98
C PRO A 300 3.91 3.50 4.97
N ILE A 301 3.33 3.26 3.79
CA ILE A 301 1.94 2.77 3.69
C ILE A 301 1.86 1.27 4.05
N ASP A 302 2.84 0.46 3.67
CA ASP A 302 2.96 -0.94 4.08
C ASP A 302 3.01 -1.10 5.59
N ARG A 303 3.75 -0.22 6.28
CA ARG A 303 3.83 -0.21 7.74
C ARG A 303 2.47 0.09 8.36
N PHE A 304 1.73 1.07 7.82
CA PHE A 304 0.37 1.38 8.29
C PHE A 304 -0.55 0.17 8.09
N PHE A 305 -0.54 -0.42 6.89
CA PHE A 305 -1.28 -1.64 6.56
C PHE A 305 -0.95 -2.84 7.45
N MET A 306 0.32 -3.02 7.82
CA MET A 306 0.73 -4.03 8.78
C MET A 306 0.15 -3.74 10.17
N LEU A 307 0.17 -2.49 10.62
CA LEU A 307 -0.39 -2.11 11.92
C LEU A 307 -1.91 -2.26 11.96
N VAL A 308 -2.61 -1.92 10.88
CA VAL A 308 -4.05 -2.20 10.72
C VAL A 308 -4.33 -3.68 10.96
N ARG A 309 -3.62 -4.57 10.25
CA ARG A 309 -3.78 -6.03 10.39
C ARG A 309 -3.47 -6.57 11.78
N ARG A 310 -2.48 -5.98 12.48
CA ARG A 310 -2.02 -6.46 13.80
C ARG A 310 -2.80 -5.89 14.97
N ARG A 311 -3.46 -4.73 14.80
CA ARG A 311 -4.13 -4.00 15.88
C ARG A 311 -5.64 -3.98 15.76
N LEU A 312 -6.18 -4.23 14.57
CA LEU A 312 -7.61 -4.38 14.36
C LEU A 312 -7.91 -5.86 14.11
N SER A 313 -8.53 -6.51 15.09
CA SER A 313 -9.02 -7.89 14.98
C SER A 313 -9.87 -8.08 13.72
N PHE A 314 -10.71 -7.09 13.39
CA PHE A 314 -11.56 -7.05 12.21
C PHE A 314 -10.83 -7.06 10.86
N ALA A 315 -9.55 -6.69 10.83
CA ALA A 315 -8.71 -6.63 9.64
C ALA A 315 -7.63 -7.73 9.61
N GLU A 316 -7.67 -8.67 10.55
CA GLU A 316 -6.74 -9.78 10.61
C GLU A 316 -6.88 -10.68 9.38
N ARG A 317 -5.76 -11.27 8.94
CA ARG A 317 -5.75 -12.21 7.82
C ARG A 317 -5.78 -13.64 8.35
N ALA A 318 -6.52 -14.48 7.64
CA ALA A 318 -6.35 -15.92 7.66
C ALA A 318 -4.89 -16.38 7.60
N TYR A 319 -4.53 -17.41 8.37
CA TYR A 319 -3.36 -18.23 8.02
C TYR A 319 -3.69 -19.04 6.74
N GLY A 320 -3.08 -18.66 5.61
CA GLY A 320 -3.24 -19.32 4.31
C GLY A 320 -3.16 -18.36 3.10
N SER A 321 -2.80 -18.88 1.92
CA SER A 321 -2.72 -18.07 0.70
C SER A 321 -4.10 -17.53 0.29
N ALA A 322 -4.11 -16.35 -0.36
CA ALA A 322 -5.34 -15.67 -0.79
C ALA A 322 -6.28 -16.55 -1.63
N ASN A 323 -5.73 -17.54 -2.35
CA ASN A 323 -6.48 -18.47 -3.19
C ASN A 323 -7.19 -19.60 -2.41
N GLN A 324 -6.82 -19.83 -1.15
CA GLN A 324 -7.46 -20.82 -0.26
C GLN A 324 -8.32 -20.19 0.84
N ALA A 325 -8.52 -18.87 0.81
CA ALA A 325 -9.33 -18.13 1.79
C ALA A 325 -10.85 -18.32 1.60
N GLY A 326 -11.25 -18.90 0.46
CA GLY A 326 -12.63 -19.17 0.13
C GLY A 326 -13.29 -20.14 1.11
N ARG A 327 -14.40 -19.72 1.71
CA ARG A 327 -15.24 -20.49 2.65
C ARG A 327 -14.63 -20.79 4.02
N LYS A 328 -13.56 -20.10 4.43
CA LYS A 328 -13.05 -20.14 5.80
C LYS A 328 -13.75 -19.09 6.65
N TRP A 329 -14.21 -19.51 7.83
CA TRP A 329 -14.75 -18.62 8.86
C TRP A 329 -13.60 -18.05 9.69
N TYR A 330 -13.53 -16.73 9.83
CA TYR A 330 -12.47 -16.07 10.58
C TYR A 330 -13.00 -15.55 11.91
N GLY A 331 -12.47 -16.05 13.02
CA GLY A 331 -13.01 -15.75 14.35
C GLY A 331 -13.06 -14.26 14.71
N TYR A 332 -12.19 -13.45 14.12
CA TYR A 332 -12.03 -12.03 14.45
C TYR A 332 -12.49 -11.06 13.36
N ASN A 333 -12.81 -11.55 12.15
CA ASN A 333 -13.19 -10.68 11.04
C ASN A 333 -14.60 -10.11 11.20
N ALA A 334 -14.83 -8.96 10.56
CA ALA A 334 -16.13 -8.29 10.61
C ALA A 334 -17.22 -9.15 9.97
N TYR A 335 -18.42 -9.08 10.52
CA TYR A 335 -19.66 -9.55 9.88
C TYR A 335 -20.35 -8.40 9.12
N ARG A 336 -20.08 -7.18 9.57
CA ARG A 336 -20.67 -5.94 9.08
C ARG A 336 -19.59 -5.10 8.42
N PRO A 337 -19.61 -4.96 7.08
CA PRO A 337 -18.59 -4.18 6.37
C PRO A 337 -18.52 -2.71 6.82
N ASP A 338 -19.63 -2.13 7.26
CA ASP A 338 -19.69 -0.78 7.81
C ASP A 338 -18.83 -0.60 9.07
N ASN A 339 -18.75 -1.63 9.91
CA ASN A 339 -17.86 -1.59 11.07
C ASN A 339 -16.39 -1.58 10.64
N LEU A 340 -16.03 -2.31 9.58
CA LEU A 340 -14.67 -2.29 9.04
C LEU A 340 -14.31 -0.89 8.53
N ALA A 341 -15.20 -0.26 7.74
CA ALA A 341 -14.99 1.11 7.24
C ALA A 341 -14.75 2.09 8.40
N LYS A 342 -15.64 2.11 9.40
CA LYS A 342 -15.54 2.97 10.59
C LYS A 342 -14.24 2.74 11.37
N LEU A 343 -13.85 1.47 11.56
CA LEU A 343 -12.63 1.14 12.29
C LEU A 343 -11.35 1.54 11.54
N LEU A 344 -11.33 1.43 10.21
CA LEU A 344 -10.21 1.91 9.40
C LEU A 344 -10.03 3.43 9.54
N ASP A 345 -11.13 4.18 9.51
CA ASP A 345 -11.11 5.63 9.70
C ASP A 345 -10.66 6.03 11.11
N ILE A 346 -11.25 5.42 12.15
CA ILE A 346 -10.85 5.66 13.55
C ILE A 346 -9.37 5.32 13.73
N PHE A 347 -8.92 4.18 13.22
CA PHE A 347 -7.54 3.75 13.35
C PHE A 347 -6.56 4.68 12.62
N ARG A 348 -6.93 5.21 11.44
CA ARG A 348 -6.12 6.21 10.73
C ARG A 348 -5.92 7.46 11.57
N VAL A 349 -6.98 7.97 12.18
CA VAL A 349 -6.91 9.16 13.05
C VAL A 349 -6.06 8.87 14.29
N PHE A 350 -6.31 7.74 14.96
CA PHE A 350 -5.51 7.30 16.11
C PHE A 350 -4.02 7.13 15.75
N TYR A 351 -3.73 6.50 14.62
CA TYR A 351 -2.36 6.31 14.12
C TYR A 351 -1.65 7.64 13.90
N ASN A 352 -2.32 8.60 13.26
CA ASN A 352 -1.73 9.89 12.94
C ASN A 352 -1.51 10.78 14.16
N TYR A 353 -2.45 10.79 15.11
CA TYR A 353 -2.49 11.80 16.18
C TYR A 353 -2.11 11.27 17.56
N SER A 354 -2.29 9.97 17.82
CA SER A 354 -2.10 9.39 19.17
C SER A 354 -0.93 8.40 19.24
N LEU A 355 -0.70 7.60 18.19
CA LEU A 355 0.32 6.56 18.22
C LEU A 355 1.73 7.13 18.00
N LYS A 356 2.52 7.17 19.08
CA LYS A 356 3.92 7.59 19.05
C LYS A 356 4.82 6.53 18.42
N GLY A 357 5.76 6.98 17.59
CA GLY A 357 6.88 6.17 17.10
C GLY A 357 7.96 5.97 18.15
N SER A 358 9.05 5.30 17.76
CA SER A 358 10.26 5.11 18.57
C SER A 358 10.92 6.45 18.95
N ASP A 359 10.77 7.46 18.11
CA ASP A 359 11.22 8.85 18.34
C ASP A 359 10.28 9.67 19.23
N GLY A 360 9.26 9.04 19.83
CA GLY A 360 8.31 9.69 20.73
C GLY A 360 7.32 10.65 20.04
N LYS A 361 7.37 10.78 18.71
CA LYS A 361 6.53 11.68 17.91
C LYS A 361 5.49 10.90 17.13
N THR A 362 4.30 11.49 16.95
CA THR A 362 3.26 10.96 16.07
C THR A 362 3.47 11.44 14.62
N PRO A 363 2.90 10.76 13.60
CA PRO A 363 2.97 11.24 12.23
C PRO A 363 2.47 12.68 12.05
N ALA A 364 1.38 13.07 12.73
CA ALA A 364 0.86 14.44 12.70
C ALA A 364 1.85 15.45 13.29
N MET A 365 2.57 15.09 14.35
CA MET A 365 3.65 15.94 14.89
C MET A 365 4.79 16.12 13.89
N LYS A 366 5.20 15.03 13.22
CA LYS A 366 6.29 15.06 12.22
C LYS A 366 5.91 15.92 11.00
N LEU A 367 4.63 15.91 10.63
CA LEU A 367 4.09 16.73 9.54
C LEU A 367 3.84 18.19 9.94
N GLY A 368 3.79 18.50 11.24
CA GLY A 368 3.53 19.85 11.77
C GLY A 368 2.05 20.17 11.99
N LEU A 369 1.17 19.17 11.97
CA LEU A 369 -0.27 19.33 12.23
C LEU A 369 -0.63 19.26 13.72
N ALA A 370 0.25 18.77 14.57
CA ALA A 370 0.02 18.64 16.01
C ALA A 370 1.26 19.03 16.82
N ARG A 371 1.06 19.69 17.97
CA ARG A 371 2.15 20.07 18.90
C ARG A 371 2.57 18.95 19.84
N GLY A 372 1.70 17.97 20.04
CA GLY A 372 1.90 16.81 20.91
C GLY A 372 1.01 15.65 20.51
N PRO A 373 1.19 14.47 21.12
CA PRO A 373 0.25 13.36 20.96
C PRO A 373 -1.12 13.77 21.50
N VAL A 374 -2.17 13.50 20.73
CA VAL A 374 -3.56 13.76 21.11
C VAL A 374 -4.12 12.50 21.78
N ALA A 375 -4.80 12.67 22.91
CA ALA A 375 -5.37 11.54 23.63
C ALA A 375 -6.59 10.99 22.84
N PRO A 376 -6.83 9.66 22.80
CA PRO A 376 -7.99 9.11 22.11
C PRO A 376 -9.34 9.68 22.58
N GLU A 377 -9.41 10.04 23.86
CA GLU A 377 -10.57 10.65 24.51
C GLU A 377 -10.92 12.01 23.89
N ASP A 378 -9.91 12.79 23.52
CA ASP A 378 -10.06 14.12 22.89
C ASP A 378 -10.53 14.02 21.43
N ILE A 379 -10.34 12.86 20.80
CA ILE A 379 -10.72 12.59 19.41
C ILE A 379 -12.13 12.02 19.32
N LEU A 380 -12.45 11.09 20.23
CA LEU A 380 -13.70 10.34 20.26
C LEU A 380 -14.74 10.93 21.22
N TYR A 381 -14.39 11.99 21.96
CA TYR A 381 -15.25 12.70 22.90
C TYR A 381 -15.92 11.78 23.93
N PHE A 382 -15.13 10.93 24.61
CA PHE A 382 -15.62 10.08 25.69
C PHE A 382 -14.86 10.33 26.99
N GLU A 383 -15.55 10.25 28.12
CA GLU A 383 -14.89 10.19 29.42
C GLU A 383 -14.34 8.78 29.62
N PRO A 384 -13.02 8.63 29.83
CA PRO A 384 -12.48 7.32 30.17
C PRO A 384 -13.10 6.91 31.50
N LEU A 385 -13.72 5.72 31.55
CA LEU A 385 -14.14 5.11 32.81
C LEU A 385 -12.96 5.23 33.77
N THR A 386 -13.16 5.95 34.88
CA THR A 386 -12.13 6.21 35.90
C THR A 386 -11.44 4.89 36.21
N SER A 387 -10.25 4.70 35.65
CA SER A 387 -9.66 3.38 35.66
C SER A 387 -9.24 3.08 37.10
N THR A 388 -9.70 1.96 37.64
CA THR A 388 -9.15 1.32 38.84
C THR A 388 -7.72 0.78 38.59
N ARG A 389 -7.02 1.22 37.53
CA ARG A 389 -5.59 0.93 37.40
C ARG A 389 -4.86 1.72 38.47
N LYS A 390 -4.38 1.00 39.49
CA LYS A 390 -3.29 1.48 40.33
C LYS A 390 -2.21 2.07 39.39
N PRO A 391 -1.69 3.28 39.67
CA PRO A 391 -0.57 3.81 38.91
C PRO A 391 0.53 2.74 38.88
N ARG A 392 1.12 2.47 37.71
CA ARG A 392 2.30 1.60 37.61
C ARG A 392 3.32 2.19 38.59
N THR A 393 3.51 1.50 39.71
CA THR A 393 4.63 1.78 40.60
C THR A 393 5.87 1.68 39.73
N LYS A 394 6.63 2.78 39.65
CA LYS A 394 8.01 2.70 39.16
C LYS A 394 8.66 1.57 39.95
N ARG A 395 9.29 0.61 39.25
CA ARG A 395 10.18 -0.33 39.94
C ARG A 395 11.14 0.54 40.77
N PRO A 396 11.29 0.29 42.08
CA PRO A 396 12.26 1.00 42.89
C PRO A 396 13.61 0.92 42.20
N ALA A 397 14.32 2.05 42.16
CA ALA A 397 15.69 2.11 41.72
C ALA A 397 16.49 0.99 42.38
N ASP A 398 17.29 0.28 41.59
CA ASP A 398 18.34 -0.60 42.09
C ASP A 398 19.20 0.23 43.06
N ILE A 399 19.02 -0.07 44.34
CA ILE A 399 19.88 0.39 45.42
C ILE A 399 21.23 -0.27 45.19
N ASP A 400 22.28 0.56 45.23
CA ASP A 400 23.69 0.23 45.27
C ASP A 400 24.04 -1.22 45.61
N LYS A 401 24.67 -1.89 44.64
CA LYS A 401 25.74 -2.86 44.93
C LYS A 401 26.94 -2.54 44.06
N HIS A 402 27.84 -1.74 44.63
CA HIS A 402 29.26 -1.85 44.33
C HIS A 402 29.73 -3.28 44.65
N SER A 403 30.15 -4.04 43.64
CA SER A 403 31.26 -4.99 43.75
C SER A 403 31.74 -5.39 42.35
N ASP A 404 32.95 -4.94 42.03
CA ASP A 404 33.88 -5.32 40.96
C ASP A 404 33.53 -6.52 40.10
N TRP A 405 33.45 -6.32 38.78
CA TRP A 405 34.11 -7.16 37.76
C TRP A 405 34.31 -6.34 36.47
N VAL A 406 35.57 -6.20 36.08
CA VAL A 406 36.06 -5.60 34.83
C VAL A 406 35.87 -6.60 33.68
N ALA A 407 35.30 -6.15 32.54
CA ALA A 407 35.81 -6.40 31.17
C ALA A 407 34.75 -6.06 30.09
N ASP A 408 35.27 -5.61 28.95
CA ASP A 408 34.62 -5.27 27.68
C ASP A 408 33.43 -6.15 27.24
N ASP A 409 32.37 -5.53 26.72
CA ASP A 409 31.91 -5.70 25.32
C ASP A 409 30.71 -4.76 25.05
N LYS A 410 30.84 -3.86 24.06
CA LYS A 410 29.77 -2.96 23.61
C LYS A 410 28.98 -3.61 22.49
N THR A 411 27.92 -4.34 22.84
CA THR A 411 26.88 -4.75 21.90
C THR A 411 25.50 -4.25 22.34
N LEU A 412 25.00 -3.21 21.66
CA LEU A 412 23.60 -2.79 21.77
C LEU A 412 22.70 -3.80 21.02
N PRO A 413 21.52 -4.17 21.56
CA PRO A 413 20.64 -5.14 20.91
C PRO A 413 19.99 -4.61 19.61
N PRO A 414 19.74 -5.48 18.61
CA PRO A 414 19.61 -5.09 17.20
C PRO A 414 18.19 -4.74 16.72
N TRP A 415 17.30 -4.27 17.61
CA TRP A 415 15.91 -3.91 17.24
C TRP A 415 15.53 -2.46 17.52
N ALA A 416 16.49 -1.60 17.84
CA ALA A 416 16.30 -0.17 17.69
C ALA A 416 16.53 0.21 16.22
N PHE A 417 15.47 0.27 15.40
CA PHE A 417 15.17 1.31 14.40
C PHE A 417 13.80 1.06 13.74
#